data_AF-A0A7C3G8R5-F1
#
_entry.id   AF-A0A7C3G8R5-F1
#
_cell.length_a   1.000
_cell.length_b   1.000
_cell.length_c   1.000
_cell.angle_alpha   90.00
_cell.angle_beta   90.00
_cell.angle_gamma   90.00
#
_symmetry.space_group_name_H-M   'P 1'
#
loop_
_entity.id
_entity.type
_entity.pdbx_description
1 polymer ?
#
loop_
_entity_poly.entity_id
_entity_poly.type
_entity_poly.pdbx_seq_one_letter_code
_entity_poly.pdbx_strand_id
1 'polypeptide(L)'
;MNEIVGTFLEFIPGIIGITILLFNGYTPRELFLTKARLSLKGALLLCVFFVVLIPILVTGEWIGFNPLDMFLIAILGGISQEFYFRNTLLPYCMRVLKGRRFLALIIHAILFSLWHLPLVLIEAPIAGVIGVMIVTFIGGLVWGGQAQRDGTVYWAMGQHILYLMLMSMFTWG
;
A
#
# COMPACT_ATOMS: atom_id res chain seq x y z
N MET A 1 12.67 4.00 -19.20
CA MET A 1 12.01 5.33 -19.34
C MET A 1 10.49 5.22 -19.17
N ASN A 2 9.83 4.20 -19.75
CA ASN A 2 8.38 4.00 -19.59
C ASN A 2 7.93 3.66 -18.15
N GLU A 3 8.68 2.84 -17.40
CA GLU A 3 8.33 2.49 -16.00
C GLU A 3 8.45 3.65 -15.02
N ILE A 4 9.48 4.48 -15.15
CA ILE A 4 9.65 5.69 -14.33
C ILE A 4 8.44 6.60 -14.56
N VAL A 5 8.07 6.86 -15.82
CA VAL A 5 6.90 7.66 -16.17
C VAL A 5 5.63 7.03 -15.59
N GLY A 6 5.43 5.73 -15.74
CA GLY A 6 4.29 5.00 -15.15
C GLY A 6 4.19 5.21 -13.64
N THR A 7 5.29 5.01 -12.91
CA THR A 7 5.35 5.17 -11.46
C THR A 7 5.10 6.64 -11.04
N PHE A 8 5.58 7.61 -11.83
CA PHE A 8 5.27 9.03 -11.60
C PHE A 8 3.78 9.34 -11.81
N LEU A 9 3.15 8.72 -12.81
CA LEU A 9 1.71 8.91 -13.06
C LEU A 9 0.85 8.36 -11.91
N GLU A 10 1.33 7.38 -11.15
CA GLU A 10 0.62 6.87 -9.96
C GLU A 10 0.49 7.91 -8.83
N PHE A 11 1.30 8.98 -8.83
CA PHE A 11 1.12 10.08 -7.88
C PHE A 11 -0.16 10.88 -8.16
N ILE A 12 -0.62 10.91 -9.41
CA ILE A 12 -1.73 11.76 -9.84
C ILE A 12 -3.00 11.45 -9.03
N PRO A 13 -3.47 10.18 -8.94
CA PRO A 13 -4.65 9.85 -8.12
C PRO A 13 -4.50 10.27 -6.65
N GLY A 14 -3.33 10.05 -6.05
CA GLY A 14 -3.07 10.38 -4.65
C GLY A 14 -3.08 11.89 -4.39
N ILE A 15 -2.36 12.66 -5.21
CA ILE A 15 -2.29 14.13 -5.06
C ILE A 15 -3.66 14.77 -5.33
N ILE A 16 -4.34 14.38 -6.40
CA ILE A 16 -5.69 14.87 -6.73
C ILE A 16 -6.65 14.51 -5.59
N GLY A 17 -6.60 13.26 -5.13
CA GLY A 17 -7.41 12.76 -4.02
C GLY A 17 -7.26 13.58 -2.75
N ILE A 18 -6.03 13.72 -2.25
CA ILE A 18 -5.72 14.54 -1.07
C ILE A 18 -6.22 15.97 -1.26
N THR A 19 -5.94 16.58 -2.41
CA THR A 19 -6.34 17.96 -2.71
C THR A 19 -7.85 18.14 -2.66
N ILE A 20 -8.61 17.28 -3.35
CA ILE A 20 -10.07 17.31 -3.35
C ILE A 20 -10.62 17.14 -1.94
N LEU A 21 -10.09 16.18 -1.16
CA LEU A 21 -10.56 15.96 0.20
C LEU A 21 -10.28 17.16 1.11
N LEU A 22 -9.11 17.79 1.00
CA LEU A 22 -8.81 19.02 1.74
C LEU A 22 -9.79 20.14 1.39
N PHE A 23 -10.11 20.35 0.11
CA PHE A 23 -11.14 21.31 -0.32
C PHE A 23 -12.55 20.96 0.17
N ASN A 24 -12.82 19.68 0.47
CA ASN A 24 -14.08 19.21 1.05
C ASN A 24 -14.05 19.15 2.59
N GLY A 25 -13.17 19.91 3.23
CA GLY A 25 -13.13 20.07 4.68
C GLY A 25 -12.56 18.87 5.44
N TYR A 26 -11.80 17.99 4.79
CA TYR A 26 -10.93 17.08 5.54
C TYR A 26 -9.73 17.84 6.10
N THR A 27 -9.27 17.42 7.27
CA THR A 27 -8.05 17.93 7.88
C THR A 27 -6.85 17.02 7.57
N PRO A 28 -5.60 17.52 7.58
CA PRO A 28 -4.41 16.68 7.41
C PRO A 28 -4.34 15.50 8.38
N ARG A 29 -4.89 15.66 9.59
CA ARG A 29 -5.00 14.59 10.59
C ARG A 29 -5.97 13.49 10.17
N GLU A 30 -7.12 13.85 9.64
CA GLU A 30 -8.10 12.88 9.11
C GLU A 30 -7.58 12.15 7.87
N LEU A 31 -6.67 12.79 7.14
CA LEU A 31 -5.96 12.18 6.02
C LEU A 31 -4.69 11.43 6.45
N PHE A 32 -4.40 11.28 7.74
CA PHE A 32 -3.19 10.61 8.26
C PHE A 32 -1.85 11.21 7.79
N LEU A 33 -1.85 12.49 7.40
CA LEU A 33 -0.65 13.23 6.98
C LEU A 33 0.12 13.81 8.18
N THR A 34 -0.39 13.64 9.40
CA THR A 34 0.30 14.07 10.61
C THR A 34 1.37 13.07 11.00
N LYS A 35 2.55 13.57 11.42
CA LYS A 35 3.58 12.71 12.03
C LYS A 35 3.09 12.25 13.40
N ALA A 36 3.08 10.95 13.64
CA ALA A 36 2.74 10.37 14.94
C ALA A 36 3.68 9.20 15.29
N ARG A 37 3.75 8.87 16.58
CA ARG A 37 4.57 7.74 17.05
C ARG A 37 3.90 6.42 16.71
N LEU A 38 4.72 5.42 16.37
CA LEU A 38 4.28 4.04 16.19
C LEU A 38 3.83 3.48 17.54
N SER A 39 2.56 3.08 17.66
CA SER A 39 2.10 2.39 18.86
C SER A 39 2.58 0.95 18.88
N LEU A 40 2.64 0.31 20.06
CA LEU A 40 2.98 -1.12 20.16
C LEU A 40 2.06 -1.98 19.30
N LYS A 41 0.75 -1.70 19.30
CA LYS A 41 -0.20 -2.46 18.49
C LYS A 41 -0.02 -2.17 16.99
N GLY A 42 0.36 -0.95 16.62
CA GLY A 42 0.76 -0.61 15.25
C GLY A 42 2.01 -1.39 14.83
N ALA A 43 3.05 -1.39 15.67
CA ALA A 43 4.27 -2.16 15.44
C ALA A 43 3.99 -3.66 15.27
N LEU A 44 3.17 -4.24 16.16
CA LEU A 44 2.78 -5.65 16.06
C LEU A 44 2.07 -5.98 14.75
N LEU A 45 1.17 -5.11 14.27
CA LEU A 45 0.53 -5.29 12.97
C LEU A 45 1.58 -5.32 11.85
N LEU A 46 2.49 -4.34 11.82
CA LEU A 46 3.55 -4.29 10.80
C LEU A 46 4.46 -5.53 10.91
N CYS A 47 4.88 -5.94 12.11
CA CYS A 47 5.71 -7.12 12.32
C CYS A 47 5.04 -8.40 11.79
N VAL A 48 3.74 -8.60 12.03
CA VAL A 48 3.00 -9.77 11.53
C VAL A 48 2.96 -9.77 10.00
N PHE A 49 2.87 -8.60 9.37
CA PHE A 49 2.83 -8.51 7.91
C PHE A 49 4.13 -8.91 7.22
N PHE A 50 5.29 -8.78 7.89
CA PHE A 50 6.54 -9.32 7.33
C PHE A 50 6.50 -10.83 7.10
N VAL A 51 5.73 -11.57 7.90
CA VAL A 51 5.57 -13.03 7.72
C VAL A 51 4.83 -13.34 6.42
N VAL A 52 3.95 -12.44 5.98
CA VAL A 52 3.18 -12.57 4.73
C VAL A 52 4.07 -12.43 3.49
N LEU A 53 5.27 -11.86 3.64
CA LEU A 53 6.26 -11.76 2.56
C LEU A 53 6.97 -13.08 2.29
N ILE A 54 7.11 -13.94 3.30
CA ILE A 54 7.90 -15.16 3.23
C ILE A 54 7.45 -16.06 2.07
N PRO A 55 6.15 -16.34 1.86
CA PRO A 55 5.73 -17.15 0.71
C PRO A 55 6.18 -16.57 -0.62
N ILE A 56 6.03 -15.25 -0.84
CA ILE A 56 6.44 -14.60 -2.10
C ILE A 56 7.95 -14.76 -2.33
N LEU A 57 8.77 -14.57 -1.29
CA LEU A 57 10.23 -14.71 -1.39
C LEU A 57 10.67 -16.16 -1.61
N VAL A 58 9.93 -17.13 -1.08
CA VAL A 58 10.25 -18.56 -1.21
C VAL A 58 9.82 -19.11 -2.56
N THR A 59 8.74 -18.58 -3.15
CA THR A 59 8.22 -19.05 -4.44
C THR A 59 8.71 -18.23 -5.64
N GLY A 60 9.27 -17.05 -5.43
CA GLY A 60 9.79 -16.19 -6.49
C GLY A 60 11.19 -16.63 -6.96
N GLU A 61 11.48 -16.41 -8.23
CA GLU A 61 12.83 -16.59 -8.77
C GLU A 61 13.66 -15.35 -8.51
N TRP A 62 14.83 -15.52 -7.89
CA TRP A 62 15.76 -14.41 -7.64
C TRP A 62 16.38 -13.91 -8.95
N ILE A 63 16.16 -12.64 -9.28
CA ILE A 63 16.67 -11.99 -10.50
C ILE A 63 17.85 -11.05 -10.25
N GLY A 64 18.28 -10.90 -9.00
CA GLY A 64 19.41 -10.06 -8.63
C GLY A 64 19.02 -8.68 -8.10
N PHE A 65 20.01 -7.81 -8.01
CA PHE A 65 19.89 -6.47 -7.44
C PHE A 65 19.94 -5.41 -8.55
N ASN A 66 18.82 -4.72 -8.76
CA ASN A 66 18.75 -3.54 -9.62
C ASN A 66 18.57 -2.27 -8.77
N PRO A 67 19.56 -1.36 -8.70
CA PRO A 67 19.45 -0.13 -7.94
C PRO A 67 18.27 0.76 -8.34
N LEU A 68 17.91 0.78 -9.63
CA LEU A 68 16.82 1.60 -10.12
C LEU A 68 15.48 1.12 -9.55
N ASP A 69 15.22 -0.18 -9.64
CA ASP A 69 13.96 -0.78 -9.19
C ASP A 69 13.87 -0.77 -7.68
N MET A 70 14.98 -1.13 -7.02
CA MET A 70 15.04 -1.22 -5.57
C MET A 70 15.00 0.14 -4.88
N PHE A 71 15.61 1.20 -5.43
CA PHE A 71 15.57 2.50 -4.74
C PHE A 71 14.57 3.45 -5.37
N LEU A 72 14.63 3.68 -6.68
CA LEU A 72 13.78 4.71 -7.28
C LEU A 72 12.34 4.24 -7.42
N ILE A 73 12.12 3.11 -8.10
CA ILE A 73 10.76 2.62 -8.40
C ILE A 73 10.04 2.21 -7.11
N ALA A 74 10.69 1.46 -6.22
CA ALA A 74 10.10 1.04 -4.95
C ALA A 74 9.72 2.23 -4.04
N ILE A 75 10.57 3.27 -3.96
CA ILE A 75 10.24 4.47 -3.16
C ILE A 75 9.07 5.22 -3.79
N LEU A 76 9.12 5.46 -5.10
CA LEU A 76 8.07 6.20 -5.79
C LEU A 76 6.73 5.47 -5.72
N GLY A 77 6.72 4.16 -6.01
CA GLY A 77 5.52 3.31 -5.93
C GLY A 77 4.98 3.19 -4.51
N GLY A 78 5.85 3.05 -3.51
CA GLY A 78 5.40 3.00 -2.12
C GLY A 78 4.73 4.30 -1.69
N ILE A 79 5.31 5.45 -2.03
CA ILE A 79 4.72 6.76 -1.67
C ILE A 79 3.41 7.01 -2.44
N SER A 80 3.40 6.78 -3.77
CA SER A 80 2.24 7.03 -4.63
C SER A 80 1.02 6.23 -4.16
N GLN A 81 1.22 4.94 -3.88
CA GLN A 81 0.16 4.05 -3.43
C GLN A 81 -0.34 4.44 -2.04
N GLU A 82 0.54 4.79 -1.10
CA GLU A 82 0.09 5.23 0.22
C GLU A 82 -0.71 6.53 0.18
N PHE A 83 -0.34 7.49 -0.69
CA PHE A 83 -1.10 8.72 -0.89
C PHE A 83 -2.52 8.46 -1.37
N TYR A 84 -2.68 7.54 -2.31
CA TYR A 84 -4.01 7.17 -2.78
C TYR A 84 -4.77 6.33 -1.75
N PHE A 85 -4.23 5.19 -1.35
CA PHE A 85 -4.98 4.22 -0.54
C PHE A 85 -5.18 4.68 0.90
N ARG A 86 -4.11 5.14 1.58
CA ARG A 86 -4.16 5.45 3.00
C ARG A 86 -4.53 6.91 3.25
N ASN A 87 -4.02 7.85 2.45
CA ASN A 87 -4.33 9.27 2.68
C ASN A 87 -5.61 9.75 1.97
N THR A 88 -6.11 9.03 0.95
CA THR A 88 -7.35 9.42 0.24
C THR A 88 -8.49 8.42 0.45
N LEU A 89 -8.34 7.20 -0.06
CA LEU A 89 -9.44 6.23 -0.15
C LEU A 89 -9.95 5.83 1.23
N LEU A 90 -9.06 5.49 2.16
CA LEU A 90 -9.44 5.05 3.50
C LEU A 90 -10.17 6.15 4.31
N PRO A 91 -9.67 7.39 4.42
CA PRO A 91 -10.40 8.51 5.02
C PRO A 91 -11.76 8.76 4.37
N TYR A 92 -11.83 8.68 3.03
CA TYR A 92 -13.07 8.84 2.29
C TYR A 92 -14.09 7.76 2.68
N CYS A 93 -13.69 6.48 2.65
CA CYS A 93 -14.52 5.37 3.10
C CYS A 93 -14.98 5.57 4.55
N MET A 94 -14.08 6.01 5.44
CA MET A 94 -14.42 6.27 6.84
C MET A 94 -15.50 7.35 6.98
N ARG A 95 -15.45 8.44 6.21
CA ARG A 95 -16.46 9.51 6.29
C ARG A 95 -17.79 9.09 5.68
N VAL A 96 -17.79 8.49 4.48
CA VAL A 96 -19.02 8.01 3.81
C VAL A 96 -19.75 6.98 4.66
N LEU A 97 -19.00 6.09 5.33
CA LEU A 97 -19.55 5.07 6.23
C LEU A 97 -19.79 5.58 7.65
N LYS A 98 -19.87 6.91 7.84
CA LYS A 98 -20.20 7.57 9.12
C LYS A 98 -19.34 7.09 10.29
N GLY A 99 -18.04 6.89 10.06
CA GLY A 99 -17.08 6.51 11.07
C GLY A 99 -17.03 5.01 11.39
N ARG A 100 -17.70 4.13 10.62
CA ARG A 100 -17.58 2.66 10.75
C ARG A 100 -16.18 2.17 10.30
N ARG A 101 -15.17 2.41 11.13
CA ARG A 101 -13.74 2.24 10.82
C ARG A 101 -13.38 0.86 10.28
N PHE A 102 -13.92 -0.19 10.89
CA PHE A 102 -13.64 -1.57 10.50
C PHE A 102 -14.21 -1.91 9.11
N LEU A 103 -15.45 -1.50 8.82
CA LEU A 103 -16.04 -1.68 7.50
C LEU A 103 -15.30 -0.86 6.43
N ALA A 104 -14.93 0.38 6.75
CA ALA A 104 -14.10 1.20 5.88
C ALA A 104 -12.75 0.54 5.57
N LEU A 105 -12.13 -0.09 6.57
CA LEU A 105 -10.88 -0.83 6.42
C LEU A 105 -11.03 -2.05 5.51
N ILE A 106 -12.12 -2.82 5.66
CA ILE A 106 -12.40 -3.98 4.79
C ILE A 106 -12.59 -3.52 3.34
N ILE A 107 -13.44 -2.52 3.10
CA ILE A 107 -13.70 -2.02 1.73
C ILE A 107 -12.43 -1.47 1.11
N HIS A 108 -11.67 -0.67 1.85
CA HIS A 108 -10.35 -0.20 1.43
C HIS A 108 -9.41 -1.37 1.05
N ALA A 109 -9.34 -2.41 1.88
CA ALA A 109 -8.48 -3.56 1.62
C ALA A 109 -8.89 -4.34 0.37
N ILE A 110 -10.21 -4.48 0.13
CA ILE A 110 -10.74 -5.09 -1.10
C ILE A 110 -10.32 -4.26 -2.32
N LEU A 111 -10.53 -2.95 -2.29
CA LEU A 111 -10.18 -2.05 -3.40
C LEU A 111 -8.68 -2.00 -3.66
N PHE A 112 -7.86 -2.01 -2.60
CA PHE A 112 -6.41 -2.10 -2.70
C PHE A 112 -5.98 -3.41 -3.37
N SER A 113 -6.59 -4.53 -3.00
CA SER A 113 -6.31 -5.81 -3.63
C SER A 113 -6.71 -5.83 -5.10
N LEU A 114 -7.92 -5.36 -5.42
CA LEU A 114 -8.42 -5.29 -6.80
C LEU A 114 -7.59 -4.37 -7.70
N TRP A 115 -6.97 -3.32 -7.15
CA TRP A 115 -6.06 -2.45 -7.90
C TRP A 115 -4.86 -3.20 -8.50
N HIS A 116 -4.38 -4.25 -7.82
CA HIS A 116 -3.23 -5.03 -8.27
C HIS A 116 -3.61 -6.10 -9.29
N LEU A 117 -4.90 -6.40 -9.43
CA LEU A 117 -5.40 -7.50 -10.24
C LEU A 117 -5.00 -7.39 -11.74
N PRO A 118 -5.09 -6.23 -12.42
CA PRO A 118 -4.78 -6.16 -13.85
C PRO A 118 -3.33 -6.56 -14.16
N LEU A 119 -2.37 -6.08 -13.37
CA LEU A 119 -0.94 -6.37 -13.59
C LEU A 119 -0.64 -7.84 -13.33
N VAL A 120 -1.09 -8.38 -12.20
CA VAL A 120 -0.79 -9.77 -11.85
C VAL A 120 -1.46 -10.78 -12.79
N LEU A 121 -2.61 -10.45 -13.39
CA LEU A 121 -3.26 -11.30 -14.41
C LEU A 121 -2.43 -11.40 -15.69
N ILE A 122 -1.58 -10.41 -15.98
CA ILE A 122 -0.72 -10.38 -17.16
C ILE A 122 0.59 -11.12 -16.88
N GLU A 123 1.13 -10.98 -15.66
CA GLU A 123 2.50 -11.38 -15.33
C GLU A 123 2.63 -12.71 -14.57
N ALA A 124 1.58 -13.18 -13.91
CA ALA A 124 1.67 -14.31 -12.99
C ALA A 124 0.78 -15.51 -13.38
N PRO A 125 1.19 -16.74 -13.04
CA PRO A 125 0.29 -17.90 -13.11
C PRO A 125 -0.87 -17.73 -12.12
N ILE A 126 -1.95 -18.51 -12.30
CA ILE A 126 -3.17 -18.45 -11.46
C ILE A 126 -2.86 -18.54 -9.95
N ALA A 127 -1.91 -19.38 -9.56
CA ALA A 127 -1.49 -19.48 -8.16
C ALA A 127 -0.85 -18.17 -7.64
N GLY A 128 -0.05 -17.50 -8.47
CA GLY A 128 0.53 -16.19 -8.18
C GLY A 128 -0.55 -15.11 -8.07
N VAL A 129 -1.53 -15.09 -8.98
CA VAL A 129 -2.70 -14.20 -8.90
C VAL A 129 -3.42 -14.35 -7.57
N ILE A 130 -3.75 -15.58 -7.17
CA ILE A 130 -4.41 -15.85 -5.88
C ILE A 130 -3.54 -15.38 -4.71
N GLY A 131 -2.24 -15.67 -4.77
CA GLY A 131 -1.26 -15.25 -3.76
C GLY A 131 -1.23 -13.73 -3.60
N VAL A 132 -1.07 -12.98 -4.68
CA VAL A 132 -1.07 -11.51 -4.67
C VAL A 132 -2.37 -10.97 -4.13
N MET A 133 -3.52 -11.50 -4.53
CA MET A 133 -4.81 -11.02 -4.04
C MET A 133 -4.93 -11.21 -2.52
N ILE A 134 -4.50 -12.35 -1.98
CA ILE A 134 -4.49 -12.59 -0.54
C ILE A 134 -3.51 -11.64 0.17
N VAL A 135 -2.28 -11.53 -0.31
CA VAL A 135 -1.23 -10.71 0.31
C VAL A 135 -1.61 -9.24 0.29
N THR A 136 -2.07 -8.72 -0.85
CA THR A 136 -2.50 -7.33 -0.98
C THR A 136 -3.73 -7.05 -0.12
N PHE A 137 -4.72 -7.95 -0.04
CA PHE A 137 -5.85 -7.78 0.86
C PHE A 137 -5.40 -7.70 2.33
N ILE A 138 -4.52 -8.61 2.77
CA ILE A 138 -3.97 -8.58 4.13
C ILE A 138 -3.16 -7.29 4.35
N GLY A 139 -2.36 -6.85 3.38
CA GLY A 139 -1.62 -5.58 3.44
C GLY A 139 -2.56 -4.37 3.52
N GLY A 140 -3.67 -4.41 2.79
CA GLY A 140 -4.80 -3.50 2.89
C GLY A 140 -5.30 -3.35 4.33
N LEU A 141 -5.56 -4.47 4.99
CA LEU A 141 -6.03 -4.52 6.38
C LEU A 141 -4.96 -4.05 7.37
N VAL A 142 -3.72 -4.52 7.22
CA VAL A 142 -2.62 -4.25 8.17
C VAL A 142 -2.18 -2.79 8.09
N TRP A 143 -1.78 -2.31 6.92
CA TRP A 143 -1.29 -0.95 6.75
C TRP A 143 -2.41 0.08 6.98
N GLY A 144 -3.63 -0.20 6.50
CA GLY A 144 -4.78 0.64 6.78
C GLY A 144 -5.15 0.66 8.28
N GLY A 145 -5.10 -0.49 8.94
CA GLY A 145 -5.38 -0.61 10.37
C GLY A 145 -4.32 0.08 11.23
N GLN A 146 -3.05 0.02 10.83
CA GLN A 146 -1.96 0.77 11.47
C GLN A 146 -2.19 2.28 11.30
N ALA A 147 -2.47 2.76 10.08
CA ALA A 147 -2.71 4.18 9.82
C ALA A 147 -3.92 4.72 10.60
N GLN A 148 -5.04 3.98 10.64
CA GLN A 148 -6.22 4.35 11.43
C GLN A 148 -5.93 4.43 12.94
N ARG A 149 -5.08 3.53 13.45
CA ARG A 149 -4.77 3.44 14.87
C ARG A 149 -3.83 4.55 15.32
N ASP A 150 -2.74 4.73 14.59
CA ASP A 150 -1.68 5.66 14.99
C ASP A 150 -1.90 7.06 14.45
N GLY A 151 -2.85 7.24 13.53
CA GLY A 151 -3.17 8.54 12.93
C GLY A 151 -2.07 9.04 11.98
N THR A 152 -1.29 8.12 11.40
CA THR A 152 -0.18 8.47 10.52
C THR A 152 0.09 7.36 9.50
N VAL A 153 0.36 7.75 8.26
CA VAL A 153 0.70 6.83 7.17
C VAL A 153 2.18 6.45 7.14
N TYR A 154 3.06 7.25 7.76
CA TYR A 154 4.50 7.16 7.50
C TYR A 154 5.13 5.81 7.87
N TRP A 155 4.59 5.10 8.87
CA TRP A 155 5.09 3.77 9.25
C TRP A 155 4.66 2.68 8.26
N ALA A 156 3.38 2.67 7.85
CA ALA A 156 2.90 1.84 6.77
C ALA A 156 3.66 2.11 5.46
N MET A 157 3.88 3.38 5.13
CA MET A 157 4.65 3.81 3.96
C MET A 157 6.09 3.31 3.98
N GLY A 158 6.79 3.47 5.11
CA GLY A 158 8.13 2.94 5.27
C GLY A 158 8.17 1.43 5.08
N GLN A 159 7.24 0.69 5.69
CA GLN A 159 7.17 -0.76 5.50
C GLN A 159 6.82 -1.14 4.06
N HIS A 160 5.89 -0.45 3.42
CA HIS A 160 5.47 -0.73 2.05
C HIS A 160 6.62 -0.51 1.07
N ILE A 161 7.38 0.59 1.21
CA ILE A 161 8.61 0.82 0.46
C ILE A 161 9.55 -0.36 0.65
N LEU A 162 9.90 -0.72 1.89
CA LEU A 162 10.79 -1.86 2.16
C LEU A 162 10.29 -3.17 1.52
N TYR A 163 8.97 -3.38 1.52
CA TYR A 163 8.34 -4.53 0.87
C TYR A 163 8.59 -4.53 -0.63
N LEU A 164 8.39 -3.40 -1.30
CA LEU A 164 8.66 -3.23 -2.73
C LEU A 164 10.15 -3.37 -3.05
N MET A 165 11.04 -2.84 -2.20
CA MET A 165 12.49 -3.02 -2.34
C MET A 165 12.90 -4.50 -2.28
N LEU A 166 12.24 -5.27 -1.41
CA LEU A 166 12.51 -6.69 -1.27
C LEU A 166 11.95 -7.50 -2.44
N MET A 167 10.72 -7.19 -2.87
CA MET A 167 10.06 -7.88 -3.97
C MET A 167 10.70 -7.59 -5.32
N SER A 168 11.32 -6.43 -5.54
CA SER A 168 11.95 -6.08 -6.82
C SER A 168 13.14 -6.98 -7.20
N MET A 169 13.64 -7.80 -6.26
CA MET A 169 14.71 -8.77 -6.51
C MET A 169 14.18 -10.14 -6.95
N PHE A 170 12.85 -10.30 -7.08
CA PHE A 170 12.20 -11.55 -7.42
C PHE A 170 11.20 -11.38 -8.56
N THR A 171 11.02 -12.42 -9.37
CA THR A 171 9.98 -12.49 -10.41
C THR A 171 9.21 -13.80 -10.32
N TRP A 172 8.07 -13.87 -11.02
CA TRP A 172 7.44 -15.12 -11.40
C TRP A 172 7.72 -15.34 -12.89
N GLY A 173 8.30 -16.50 -13.23
CA GLY A 173 8.67 -16.87 -14.60
C GLY A 173 7.49 -17.24 -15.48
#